data_AF-A0A2B7WN80-F1
#
_entry.id   AF-A0A2B7WN80-F1
#
_cell.length_a   1.000
_cell.length_b   1.000
_cell.length_c   1.000
_cell.angle_alpha   90.00
_cell.angle_beta   90.00
_cell.angle_gamma   90.00
#
_symmetry.space_group_name_H-M   'P 1'
#
loop_
_entity.id
_entity.type
_entity.pdbx_description
1 polymer ?
#
loop_
_entity_poly.entity_id
_entity_poly.type
_entity_poly.pdbx_seq_one_letter_code
_entity_poly.pdbx_strand_id
1 'polypeptide(L)'
;MSPKPPQIPHWRHVYRGLLRESSYLPDPVARQYMSNYVRQSYRDYRPRVQTNSYTGPNGQFYVERRARKLLSILSRANEGYLKPLERVLMLSYGRLGRRRHALARPLFVPNSPEVPFRMILPYKLPRNWEPIPALSALIDSQAIRMGSRRDEMVGTPIIRKKPEPKGNIWNGYVSHRKVQIALRKWYDSIVKGILPPIPDQEWQTLYGLVTGTEPWELPKRRKRLAENTTNNALDAEFLVFGPEKGHTFGSYVRGRPHTITRKIMTPLWNRVLASTPRMRQDTETGKWKVSWGMPIVKAPSFRKMDSELAAAVSFFDCIDPKNGNMLQPQG
;
A
#
# COMPACT_ATOMS: atom_id res chain seq x y z
N MET A 1 3.10 2.42 52.28
CA MET A 1 2.40 2.14 51.01
C MET A 1 3.04 2.99 49.91
N SER A 2 3.88 2.40 49.06
CA SER A 2 4.44 3.14 47.92
C SER A 2 3.30 3.50 46.96
N PRO A 3 3.20 4.76 46.50
CA PRO A 3 2.15 5.15 45.55
C PRO A 3 2.29 4.30 44.29
N LYS A 4 1.17 3.70 43.84
CA LYS A 4 1.13 3.01 42.54
C LYS A 4 1.66 4.00 41.48
N PRO A 5 2.59 3.57 40.61
CA PRO A 5 3.14 4.46 39.60
C PRO A 5 1.99 5.04 38.76
N PRO A 6 2.09 6.31 38.35
CA PRO A 6 1.03 6.95 37.57
C PRO A 6 0.75 6.11 36.34
N GLN A 7 -0.48 5.61 36.21
CA GLN A 7 -0.86 4.79 35.06
C GLN A 7 -0.65 5.60 33.79
N ILE A 8 0.28 5.14 32.95
CA ILE A 8 0.52 5.78 31.66
C ILE A 8 -0.77 5.60 30.84
N PRO A 9 -1.35 6.68 30.30
CA PRO A 9 -2.61 6.57 29.60
C PRO A 9 -2.43 5.66 28.37
N HIS A 10 -3.36 4.73 28.22
CA HIS A 10 -3.27 3.60 27.29
C HIS A 10 -2.94 4.01 25.83
N TRP A 11 -3.42 5.18 25.38
CA TRP A 11 -3.12 5.71 24.05
C TRP A 11 -1.62 6.01 23.81
N ARG A 12 -0.85 6.34 24.85
CA ARG A 12 0.61 6.59 24.71
C ARG A 12 1.36 5.31 24.37
N HIS A 13 0.93 4.17 24.92
CA HIS A 13 1.51 2.86 24.59
C HIS A 13 1.24 2.50 23.13
N VAL A 14 0.00 2.67 22.68
CA VAL A 14 -0.37 2.44 21.28
C VAL A 14 0.40 3.36 20.34
N TYR A 15 0.51 4.65 20.67
CA TYR A 15 1.29 5.62 19.89
C TYR A 15 2.77 5.24 19.77
N ARG A 16 3.42 4.91 20.90
CA ARG A 16 4.82 4.46 20.92
C ARG A 16 5.00 3.16 20.14
N GLY A 17 4.07 2.21 20.28
CA GLY A 17 4.05 0.97 19.49
C GLY A 17 3.95 1.25 18.01
N LEU A 18 3.05 2.14 17.58
CA LEU A 18 2.88 2.53 16.19
C LEU A 18 4.15 3.15 15.60
N LEU A 19 4.80 4.07 16.33
CA LEU A 19 6.05 4.68 15.86
C LEU A 19 7.19 3.66 15.75
N ARG A 20 7.29 2.73 16.71
CA ARG A 20 8.28 1.64 16.68
C ARG A 20 8.05 0.71 15.49
N GLU A 21 6.82 0.20 15.33
CA GLU A 21 6.51 -0.69 14.21
C GLU A 21 6.62 0.04 12.86
N SER A 22 6.32 1.34 12.78
CA SER A 22 6.56 2.14 11.57
C SER A 22 8.05 2.21 11.23
N SER A 23 8.93 2.31 12.23
CA SER A 23 10.39 2.38 12.04
C SER A 23 11.00 1.08 11.52
N TYR A 24 10.35 -0.07 11.77
CA TYR A 24 10.83 -1.39 11.33
C TYR A 24 10.38 -1.79 9.94
N LEU A 25 9.57 -0.96 9.27
CA LEU A 25 9.09 -1.26 7.93
C LEU A 25 10.26 -1.47 6.95
N PRO A 26 10.18 -2.48 6.07
CA PRO A 26 11.25 -2.82 5.14
C PRO A 26 11.45 -1.76 4.05
N ASP A 27 10.40 -1.01 3.70
CA ASP A 27 10.44 0.00 2.65
C ASP A 27 10.72 1.41 3.25
N PRO A 28 11.69 2.16 2.71
CA PRO A 28 12.10 3.45 3.27
C PRO A 28 11.01 4.53 3.15
N VAL A 29 10.29 4.57 2.02
CA VAL A 29 9.18 5.52 1.80
C VAL A 29 8.03 5.20 2.75
N ALA A 30 7.70 3.92 2.94
CA ALA A 30 6.68 3.46 3.86
C ALA A 30 7.01 3.80 5.31
N ARG A 31 8.28 3.65 5.72
CA ARG A 31 8.77 4.02 7.05
C ARG A 31 8.50 5.50 7.33
N GLN A 32 8.95 6.35 6.42
CA GLN A 32 8.81 7.80 6.57
C GLN A 32 7.34 8.22 6.55
N TYR A 33 6.59 7.76 5.54
CA TYR A 33 5.16 8.06 5.42
C TYR A 33 4.37 7.61 6.65
N MET A 34 4.54 6.37 7.11
CA MET A 34 3.74 5.84 8.21
C MET A 34 4.05 6.54 9.54
N SER A 35 5.33 6.87 9.79
CA SER A 35 5.72 7.64 10.97
C SER A 35 5.08 9.03 10.97
N ASN A 36 5.07 9.72 9.82
CA ASN A 36 4.44 11.03 9.66
C ASN A 36 2.92 10.95 9.74
N TYR A 37 2.32 9.92 9.13
CA TYR A 37 0.89 9.65 9.20
C TYR A 37 0.43 9.44 10.65
N VAL A 38 1.18 8.67 11.44
CA VAL A 38 0.88 8.44 12.87
C VAL A 38 1.04 9.74 13.66
N ARG A 39 2.12 10.50 13.48
CA ARG A 39 2.33 11.79 14.16
C ARG A 39 1.21 12.79 13.85
N GLN A 40 0.87 12.97 12.58
CA GLN A 40 -0.20 13.87 12.15
C GLN A 40 -1.54 13.42 12.71
N SER A 41 -1.91 12.13 12.57
CA SER A 41 -3.17 11.61 13.11
C SER A 41 -3.31 11.89 14.60
N TYR A 42 -2.28 11.64 15.41
CA TYR A 42 -2.36 11.91 16.86
C TYR A 42 -2.38 13.41 17.19
N ARG A 43 -1.75 14.26 16.39
CA ARG A 43 -1.86 15.73 16.52
C ARG A 43 -3.28 16.22 16.20
N ASP A 44 -3.90 15.68 15.15
CA ASP A 44 -5.22 16.09 14.67
C ASP A 44 -6.39 15.59 15.52
N TYR A 45 -6.20 14.46 16.21
CA TYR A 45 -7.14 13.87 17.16
C TYR A 45 -6.74 14.12 18.63
N ARG A 46 -5.75 14.98 18.88
CA ARG A 46 -5.44 15.43 20.26
C ARG A 46 -6.72 16.03 20.83
N PRO A 47 -7.18 15.61 22.02
CA PRO A 47 -8.45 16.06 22.55
C PRO A 47 -8.42 17.58 22.75
N ARG A 48 -9.10 18.30 21.86
CA ARG A 48 -9.59 19.65 22.13
C ARG A 48 -10.94 19.43 22.78
N VAL A 49 -11.09 19.77 24.06
CA VAL A 49 -12.33 19.53 24.81
C VAL A 49 -13.49 20.16 24.03
N GLN A 50 -14.28 19.33 23.37
CA GLN A 50 -15.49 19.71 22.64
C GLN A 50 -16.55 18.66 22.97
N THR A 51 -17.50 19.06 23.83
CA THR A 51 -18.69 18.27 24.18
C THR A 51 -19.46 17.91 22.91
N ASN A 52 -20.01 16.69 22.85
CA ASN A 52 -20.83 16.16 21.73
C ASN A 52 -20.15 16.12 20.35
N SER A 53 -18.82 16.02 20.30
CA SER A 53 -18.06 15.81 19.06
C SER A 53 -17.37 14.43 19.05
N TYR A 54 -16.71 14.04 17.94
CA TYR A 54 -15.79 12.88 17.89
C TYR A 54 -14.63 12.97 18.92
N THR A 55 -14.56 14.09 19.64
CA THR A 55 -13.64 14.40 20.73
C THR A 55 -14.21 14.09 22.13
N GLY A 56 -15.49 13.74 22.23
CA GLY A 56 -16.13 13.21 23.44
C GLY A 56 -15.74 11.75 23.73
N PRO A 57 -16.18 11.18 24.88
CA PRO A 57 -15.73 9.85 25.35
C PRO A 57 -15.92 8.75 24.30
N ASN A 58 -17.09 8.72 23.65
CA ASN A 58 -17.44 7.72 22.64
C ASN A 58 -16.55 7.81 21.38
N GLY A 59 -16.19 9.01 20.95
CA GLY A 59 -15.32 9.24 19.79
C GLY A 59 -13.88 8.77 20.01
N GLN A 60 -13.38 8.90 21.24
CA GLN A 60 -12.03 8.44 21.62
C GLN A 60 -11.89 6.93 21.49
N PHE A 61 -12.92 6.14 21.85
CA PHE A 61 -12.92 4.68 21.66
C PHE A 61 -12.76 4.30 20.18
N TYR A 62 -13.41 5.01 19.25
CA TYR A 62 -13.26 4.73 17.82
C TYR A 62 -11.86 5.07 17.29
N VAL A 63 -11.29 6.21 17.71
CA VAL A 63 -9.91 6.59 17.37
C VAL A 63 -8.93 5.53 17.87
N GLU A 64 -9.12 5.10 19.11
CA GLU A 64 -8.25 4.12 19.74
C GLU A 64 -8.36 2.74 19.08
N ARG A 65 -9.59 2.28 18.80
CA ARG A 65 -9.84 1.04 18.04
C ARG A 65 -9.18 1.10 16.66
N ARG A 66 -9.26 2.24 15.98
CA ARG A 66 -8.58 2.46 14.69
C ARG A 66 -7.05 2.40 14.84
N ALA A 67 -6.50 3.01 15.90
CA ALA A 67 -5.07 2.98 16.17
C ALA A 67 -4.56 1.56 16.50
N ARG A 68 -5.28 0.79 17.32
CA ARG A 68 -4.98 -0.62 17.61
C ARG A 68 -5.05 -1.47 16.33
N LYS A 69 -6.05 -1.24 15.47
CA LYS A 69 -6.15 -1.92 14.17
C LYS A 69 -4.95 -1.61 13.28
N LEU A 70 -4.52 -0.35 13.23
CA LEU A 70 -3.32 0.04 12.47
C LEU A 70 -2.07 -0.62 13.06
N LEU A 71 -1.91 -0.62 14.38
CA LEU A 71 -0.78 -1.29 15.06
C LEU A 71 -0.71 -2.77 14.69
N SER A 72 -1.86 -3.44 14.67
CA SER A 72 -1.98 -4.84 14.29
C SER A 72 -1.70 -5.11 12.79
N ILE A 73 -1.88 -4.11 11.93
CA ILE A 73 -1.49 -4.20 10.51
C ILE A 73 0.02 -4.04 10.39
N LEU A 74 0.62 -3.05 11.07
CA LEU A 74 2.06 -2.80 11.03
C LEU A 74 2.86 -3.94 11.66
N SER A 75 2.43 -4.46 12.81
CA SER A 75 3.09 -5.59 13.46
C SER A 75 3.11 -6.81 12.55
N ARG A 76 1.97 -7.17 11.95
CA ARG A 76 1.89 -8.29 11.00
C ARG A 76 2.69 -8.05 9.73
N ALA A 77 2.72 -6.82 9.22
CA ALA A 77 3.55 -6.49 8.07
C ALA A 77 5.04 -6.75 8.38
N ASN A 78 5.51 -6.36 9.56
CA ASN A 78 6.89 -6.55 10.01
C ASN A 78 7.21 -8.00 10.39
N GLU A 79 6.22 -8.77 10.86
CA GLU A 79 6.32 -10.21 11.06
C GLU A 79 6.37 -10.99 9.74
N GLY A 80 6.09 -10.35 8.60
CA GLY A 80 6.22 -10.94 7.27
C GLY A 80 4.92 -11.47 6.66
N TYR A 81 3.77 -11.05 7.17
CA TYR A 81 2.49 -11.32 6.50
C TYR A 81 2.37 -10.43 5.26
N LEU A 82 2.27 -11.07 4.08
CA LEU A 82 2.29 -10.38 2.78
C LEU A 82 1.12 -9.42 2.58
N LYS A 83 -0.11 -9.83 2.91
CA LYS A 83 -1.31 -9.00 2.69
C LYS A 83 -1.28 -7.68 3.52
N PRO A 84 -0.98 -7.71 4.83
CA PRO A 84 -0.72 -6.49 5.59
C PRO A 84 0.42 -5.63 5.02
N LEU A 85 1.51 -6.26 4.62
CA LEU A 85 2.68 -5.56 4.07
C LEU A 85 2.36 -4.85 2.74
N GLU A 86 1.73 -5.54 1.80
CA GLU A 86 1.22 -4.97 0.56
C GLU A 86 0.27 -3.80 0.83
N ARG A 87 -0.66 -3.97 1.78
CA ARG A 87 -1.57 -2.89 2.18
C ARG A 87 -0.82 -1.66 2.69
N VAL A 88 0.25 -1.85 3.48
CA VAL A 88 1.08 -0.75 3.98
C VAL A 88 1.77 -0.02 2.83
N LEU A 89 2.33 -0.74 1.86
CA LEU A 89 2.95 -0.14 0.68
C LEU A 89 1.93 0.62 -0.18
N MET A 90 0.75 0.05 -0.39
CA MET A 90 -0.33 0.72 -1.14
C MET A 90 -0.82 2.00 -0.44
N LEU A 91 -0.83 2.02 0.90
CA LEU A 91 -1.11 3.24 1.68
C LEU A 91 0.04 4.27 1.55
N SER A 92 1.30 3.82 1.62
CA SER A 92 2.46 4.70 1.58
C SER A 92 2.69 5.33 0.23
N TYR A 93 2.47 4.63 -0.88
CA TYR A 93 2.58 5.20 -2.23
C TYR A 93 1.27 5.81 -2.73
N GLY A 94 0.26 5.96 -1.85
CA GLY A 94 -0.97 6.66 -2.17
C GLY A 94 -1.83 5.97 -3.23
N ARG A 95 -1.82 4.64 -3.28
CA ARG A 95 -2.78 3.84 -4.07
C ARG A 95 -4.08 3.63 -3.30
N LEU A 96 -3.97 3.60 -1.96
CA LEU A 96 -5.08 3.48 -1.03
C LEU A 96 -5.08 4.60 0.01
N GLY A 97 -6.25 4.83 0.59
CA GLY A 97 -6.41 5.65 1.78
C GLY A 97 -6.16 7.15 1.58
N ARG A 98 -5.73 7.82 2.66
CA ARG A 98 -5.65 9.29 2.73
C ARG A 98 -4.68 9.88 1.73
N ARG A 99 -3.47 9.32 1.60
CA ARG A 99 -2.43 9.84 0.71
C ARG A 99 -2.90 9.89 -0.75
N ARG A 100 -3.66 8.88 -1.20
CA ARG A 100 -4.28 8.90 -2.53
C ARG A 100 -5.14 10.14 -2.73
N HIS A 101 -6.03 10.43 -1.78
CA HIS A 101 -6.90 11.59 -1.89
C HIS A 101 -6.11 12.90 -1.80
N ALA A 102 -5.05 12.96 -1.00
CA ALA A 102 -4.18 14.12 -0.90
C ALA A 102 -3.46 14.41 -2.23
N LEU A 103 -2.87 13.39 -2.86
CA LEU A 103 -2.18 13.52 -4.14
C LEU A 103 -3.13 13.77 -5.32
N ALA A 104 -4.36 13.23 -5.26
CA ALA A 104 -5.36 13.45 -6.31
C ALA A 104 -5.99 14.84 -6.26
N ARG A 105 -6.02 15.49 -5.09
CA ARG A 105 -6.67 16.79 -4.90
C ARG A 105 -6.27 17.90 -5.88
N PRO A 106 -4.98 18.16 -6.16
CA PRO A 106 -4.60 19.19 -7.13
C PRO A 106 -5.18 18.95 -8.53
N LEU A 107 -5.52 17.72 -8.89
CA LEU A 107 -6.16 17.39 -10.18
C LEU A 107 -7.64 17.79 -10.25
N PHE A 108 -8.31 17.96 -9.10
CA PHE A 108 -9.72 18.37 -9.03
C PHE A 108 -9.90 19.82 -8.62
N VAL A 109 -9.01 20.34 -7.77
CA VAL A 109 -9.04 21.72 -7.27
C VAL A 109 -7.64 22.31 -7.46
N PRO A 110 -7.41 23.02 -8.58
CA PRO A 110 -6.12 23.64 -8.84
C PRO A 110 -5.83 24.71 -7.78
N ASN A 111 -4.56 24.88 -7.39
CA ASN A 111 -4.11 25.83 -6.35
C ASN A 111 -4.66 25.58 -4.94
N SER A 112 -5.05 24.35 -4.62
CA SER A 112 -5.38 24.01 -3.24
C SER A 112 -4.14 24.06 -2.34
N PRO A 113 -4.20 24.69 -1.14
CA PRO A 113 -3.12 24.67 -0.16
C PRO A 113 -2.84 23.25 0.36
N GLU A 114 -1.72 23.08 1.07
CA GLU A 114 -1.43 21.86 1.82
C GLU A 114 -2.58 21.51 2.77
N VAL A 115 -3.07 20.28 2.69
CA VAL A 115 -4.34 19.93 3.33
C VAL A 115 -4.19 19.27 4.69
N PRO A 116 -4.92 19.76 5.71
CA PRO A 116 -5.03 19.07 6.98
C PRO A 116 -5.73 17.71 6.80
N PHE A 117 -5.56 16.81 7.77
CA PHE A 117 -5.97 15.40 7.67
C PHE A 117 -7.45 15.15 7.36
N ARG A 118 -8.31 16.13 7.63
CA ARG A 118 -9.77 16.01 7.50
C ARG A 118 -10.31 16.42 6.13
N MET A 119 -9.56 17.18 5.33
CA MET A 119 -10.08 17.75 4.08
C MET A 119 -9.75 16.86 2.87
N ILE A 120 -10.62 15.86 2.67
CA ILE A 120 -10.62 14.98 1.50
C ILE A 120 -11.23 15.74 0.30
N LEU A 121 -10.98 15.24 -0.92
CA LEU A 121 -11.56 15.67 -2.20
C LEU A 121 -13.01 16.20 -2.07
N PRO A 122 -13.39 17.21 -2.87
CA PRO A 122 -14.74 17.77 -2.78
C PRO A 122 -15.77 16.66 -2.95
N TYR A 123 -16.61 16.49 -1.92
CA TYR A 123 -17.62 15.44 -1.88
C TYR A 123 -18.77 15.71 -2.86
N LYS A 124 -18.92 16.96 -3.33
CA LYS A 124 -20.02 17.38 -4.21
C LYS A 124 -19.45 17.81 -5.56
N LEU A 125 -20.02 17.24 -6.63
CA LEU A 125 -19.81 17.68 -8.00
C LEU A 125 -20.17 19.18 -8.14
N PRO A 126 -19.25 20.04 -8.61
CA PRO A 126 -19.56 21.43 -8.95
C PRO A 126 -20.55 21.53 -10.12
N ARG A 127 -21.31 22.62 -10.19
CA ARG A 127 -22.46 22.76 -11.11
C ARG A 127 -22.09 22.60 -12.59
N ASN A 128 -20.93 23.12 -13.00
CA ASN A 128 -20.38 23.05 -14.37
C ASN A 128 -18.96 22.47 -14.35
N TRP A 129 -18.78 21.34 -13.67
CA TRP A 129 -17.46 20.75 -13.53
C TRP A 129 -17.03 20.01 -14.80
N GLU A 130 -15.84 20.35 -15.28
CA GLU A 130 -15.15 19.63 -16.34
C GLU A 130 -13.75 19.22 -15.85
N PRO A 131 -13.26 18.03 -16.25
CA PRO A 131 -11.93 17.59 -15.86
C PRO A 131 -10.87 18.48 -16.52
N ILE A 132 -9.92 18.93 -15.72
CA ILE A 132 -8.72 19.63 -16.19
C ILE A 132 -7.99 18.73 -17.22
N PRO A 133 -7.31 19.28 -18.25
CA PRO A 133 -6.57 18.49 -19.24
C PRO A 133 -5.63 17.42 -18.65
N ALA A 134 -5.02 17.73 -17.50
CA ALA A 134 -4.20 16.78 -16.75
C ALA A 134 -5.03 15.57 -16.25
N LEU A 135 -6.19 15.85 -15.65
CA LEU A 135 -7.08 14.83 -15.11
C LEU A 135 -7.73 14.00 -16.23
N SER A 136 -8.14 14.62 -17.35
CA SER A 136 -8.70 13.89 -18.49
C SER A 136 -7.69 12.92 -19.10
N ALA A 137 -6.45 13.37 -19.36
CA ALA A 137 -5.38 12.51 -19.84
C ALA A 137 -5.10 11.33 -18.89
N LEU A 138 -5.15 11.57 -17.58
CA LEU A 138 -4.98 10.50 -16.60
C LEU A 138 -6.16 9.52 -16.59
N ILE A 139 -7.40 10.01 -16.64
CA ILE A 139 -8.60 9.16 -16.74
C ILE A 139 -8.52 8.26 -17.98
N ASP A 140 -8.16 8.82 -19.13
CA ASP A 140 -8.09 8.08 -20.39
C ASP A 140 -6.98 7.02 -20.34
N SER A 141 -5.78 7.40 -19.89
CA SER A 141 -4.67 6.45 -19.76
C SER A 141 -4.98 5.33 -18.75
N GLN A 142 -5.65 5.65 -17.64
CA GLN A 142 -6.03 4.67 -16.62
C GLN A 142 -7.14 3.74 -17.13
N ALA A 143 -8.11 4.25 -17.88
CA ALA A 143 -9.16 3.45 -18.49
C ALA A 143 -8.59 2.42 -19.48
N ILE A 144 -7.61 2.82 -20.30
CA ILE A 144 -6.88 1.92 -21.21
C ILE A 144 -6.14 0.85 -20.40
N ARG A 145 -5.39 1.25 -19.37
CA ARG A 145 -4.60 0.30 -18.56
C ARG A 145 -5.45 -0.70 -17.78
N MET A 146 -6.56 -0.25 -17.20
CA MET A 146 -7.51 -1.10 -16.49
C MET A 146 -8.21 -2.12 -17.40
N GLY A 147 -8.19 -1.91 -18.71
CA GLY A 147 -8.64 -2.91 -19.69
C GLY A 147 -7.73 -4.13 -19.73
N SER A 148 -6.40 -3.93 -19.66
CA SER A 148 -5.41 -4.99 -19.89
C SER A 148 -4.82 -5.62 -18.62
N ARG A 149 -4.76 -4.91 -17.47
CA ARG A 149 -4.02 -5.37 -16.27
C ARG A 149 -4.78 -5.15 -14.96
N ARG A 150 -6.00 -5.72 -14.84
CA ARG A 150 -6.84 -5.57 -13.63
C ARG A 150 -6.22 -6.20 -12.39
N ASP A 151 -5.61 -7.38 -12.53
CA ASP A 151 -5.13 -8.16 -11.37
C ASP A 151 -3.99 -7.47 -10.61
N GLU A 152 -3.22 -6.62 -11.29
CA GLU A 152 -2.15 -5.83 -10.68
C GLU A 152 -2.70 -4.62 -9.89
N MET A 153 -3.93 -4.17 -10.18
CA MET A 153 -4.53 -2.95 -9.65
C MET A 153 -5.57 -3.25 -8.55
N VAL A 154 -5.13 -4.00 -7.52
CA VAL A 154 -5.97 -4.57 -6.46
C VAL A 154 -6.87 -3.52 -5.79
N GLY A 155 -8.19 -3.70 -5.91
CA GLY A 155 -9.21 -2.98 -5.14
C GLY A 155 -9.59 -1.58 -5.65
N THR A 156 -9.10 -1.18 -6.82
CA THR A 156 -9.45 0.11 -7.42
C THR A 156 -10.66 -0.04 -8.34
N PRO A 157 -11.74 0.75 -8.20
CA PRO A 157 -12.88 0.64 -9.10
C PRO A 157 -12.50 1.04 -10.53
N ILE A 158 -13.12 0.36 -11.50
CA ILE A 158 -12.94 0.65 -12.94
C ILE A 158 -13.46 2.05 -13.22
N ILE A 159 -12.59 2.90 -13.75
CA ILE A 159 -12.99 4.21 -14.28
C ILE A 159 -13.53 4.00 -15.69
N ARG A 160 -14.77 4.45 -15.92
CA ARG A 160 -15.42 4.42 -17.23
C ARG A 160 -15.34 5.80 -17.86
N LYS A 161 -15.48 5.83 -19.19
CA LYS A 161 -15.65 7.09 -19.95
C LYS A 161 -16.86 7.88 -19.43
N LYS A 162 -16.85 9.18 -19.69
CA LYS A 162 -17.95 10.10 -19.34
C LYS A 162 -19.29 9.52 -19.83
N PRO A 163 -20.31 9.41 -18.97
CA PRO A 163 -21.60 8.89 -19.39
C PRO A 163 -22.27 9.90 -20.33
N GLU A 164 -22.53 9.46 -21.55
CA GLU A 164 -23.35 10.16 -22.52
C GLU A 164 -24.67 9.39 -22.63
N PRO A 165 -25.66 9.70 -21.77
CA PRO A 165 -26.91 8.98 -21.79
C PRO A 165 -27.61 9.26 -23.13
N LYS A 166 -27.65 8.23 -23.98
CA LYS A 166 -28.45 8.23 -25.21
C LYS A 166 -29.93 8.27 -24.85
N GLY A 167 -30.75 8.75 -25.78
CA GLY A 167 -32.18 9.05 -25.56
C GLY A 167 -32.97 7.98 -24.83
N ASN A 168 -34.05 8.38 -24.17
CA ASN A 168 -34.99 7.44 -23.55
C ASN A 168 -35.80 6.72 -24.64
N ILE A 169 -36.40 5.58 -24.26
CA ILE A 169 -37.33 4.80 -25.10
C ILE A 169 -38.57 5.58 -25.58
N TRP A 170 -38.88 6.74 -25.00
CA TRP A 170 -40.05 7.57 -25.32
C TRP A 170 -39.62 8.99 -25.72
N ASN A 171 -39.37 9.19 -27.02
CA ASN A 171 -39.02 10.47 -27.66
C ASN A 171 -37.59 11.01 -27.46
N GLY A 172 -36.62 10.16 -27.12
CA GLY A 172 -35.20 10.45 -27.30
C GLY A 172 -34.57 11.52 -26.38
N TYR A 173 -35.33 12.18 -25.51
CA TYR A 173 -34.80 13.19 -24.57
C TYR A 173 -34.49 12.60 -23.20
N VAL A 174 -33.27 12.82 -22.72
CA VAL A 174 -32.88 12.47 -21.35
C VAL A 174 -33.13 13.68 -20.46
N SER A 175 -33.91 13.52 -19.38
CA SER A 175 -34.17 14.62 -18.47
C SER A 175 -32.88 15.15 -17.83
N HIS A 176 -32.75 16.47 -17.69
CA HIS A 176 -31.57 17.11 -17.10
C HIS A 176 -31.19 16.53 -15.73
N ARG A 177 -32.18 16.18 -14.91
CA ARG A 177 -31.96 15.54 -13.60
C ARG A 177 -31.26 14.18 -13.73
N LYS A 178 -31.62 13.36 -14.71
CA LYS A 178 -30.96 12.05 -14.96
C LYS A 178 -29.52 12.24 -15.41
N VAL A 179 -29.26 13.21 -16.30
CA VAL A 179 -27.90 13.57 -16.73
C VAL A 179 -27.05 14.00 -15.53
N GLN A 180 -27.57 14.87 -14.67
CA GLN A 180 -26.87 15.32 -13.45
C GLN A 180 -26.57 14.18 -12.48
N ILE A 181 -27.53 13.26 -12.27
CA ILE A 181 -27.31 12.08 -11.42
C ILE A 181 -26.23 11.16 -12.01
N ALA A 182 -26.25 10.94 -13.33
CA ALA A 182 -25.24 10.14 -14.01
C ALA A 182 -23.84 10.77 -13.90
N LEU A 183 -23.73 12.08 -14.12
CA LEU A 183 -22.48 12.84 -13.94
C LEU A 183 -21.99 12.79 -12.50
N ARG A 184 -22.87 12.91 -11.50
CA ARG A 184 -22.49 12.77 -10.07
C ARG A 184 -21.94 11.38 -9.77
N LYS A 185 -22.62 10.32 -10.21
CA LYS A 185 -22.16 8.94 -10.01
C LYS A 185 -20.82 8.68 -10.69
N TRP A 186 -20.61 9.26 -11.88
CA TRP A 186 -19.35 9.18 -12.60
C TRP A 186 -18.23 9.95 -11.89
N TYR A 187 -18.50 11.17 -11.43
CA TYR A 187 -17.56 11.93 -10.62
C TYR A 187 -17.15 11.18 -9.35
N ASP A 188 -18.12 10.61 -8.62
CA ASP A 188 -17.85 9.79 -7.44
C ASP A 188 -17.00 8.57 -7.76
N SER A 189 -17.20 7.94 -8.92
CA SER A 189 -16.40 6.79 -9.34
C SER A 189 -14.97 7.19 -9.68
N ILE A 190 -14.75 8.35 -10.34
CA ILE A 190 -13.43 8.93 -10.57
C ILE A 190 -12.75 9.22 -9.23
N VAL A 191 -13.39 9.97 -8.32
CA VAL A 191 -12.84 10.29 -6.99
C VAL A 191 -12.44 9.03 -6.20
N LYS A 192 -13.21 7.95 -6.35
CA LYS A 192 -12.94 6.66 -5.70
C LYS A 192 -11.91 5.80 -6.42
N GLY A 193 -11.72 5.98 -7.72
CA GLY A 193 -10.91 5.11 -8.57
C GLY A 193 -9.62 5.71 -9.10
N ILE A 194 -9.47 7.03 -9.08
CA ILE A 194 -8.31 7.70 -9.66
C ILE A 194 -7.04 7.37 -8.91
N LEU A 195 -5.99 7.03 -9.66
CA LEU A 195 -4.66 6.78 -9.14
C LEU A 195 -3.79 7.99 -9.45
N PRO A 196 -3.47 8.83 -8.46
CA PRO A 196 -2.69 10.05 -8.71
C PRO A 196 -1.22 9.72 -8.97
N PRO A 197 -0.48 10.60 -9.64
CA PRO A 197 0.98 10.51 -9.69
C PRO A 197 1.58 10.75 -8.29
N ILE A 198 2.74 10.14 -8.04
CA ILE A 198 3.54 10.36 -6.84
C ILE A 198 4.69 11.33 -7.15
N PRO A 199 5.32 11.96 -6.15
CA PRO A 199 6.51 12.78 -6.35
C PRO A 199 7.64 12.01 -7.07
N ASP A 200 8.38 12.69 -7.95
CA ASP A 200 9.42 12.05 -8.78
C ASP A 200 10.51 11.37 -7.94
N GLN A 201 10.89 11.96 -6.80
CA GLN A 201 11.90 11.38 -5.89
C GLN A 201 11.46 10.00 -5.38
N GLU A 202 10.23 9.88 -4.87
CA GLU A 202 9.71 8.61 -4.36
C GLU A 202 9.52 7.58 -5.48
N TRP A 203 9.18 8.05 -6.69
CA TRP A 203 9.07 7.18 -7.85
C TRP A 203 10.44 6.62 -8.24
N GLN A 204 11.48 7.45 -8.25
CA GLN A 204 12.86 7.02 -8.52
C GLN A 204 13.35 6.01 -7.48
N THR A 205 13.07 6.24 -6.19
CA THR A 205 13.35 5.28 -5.11
C THR A 205 12.65 3.94 -5.37
N LEU A 206 11.34 3.95 -5.64
CA LEU A 206 10.58 2.73 -5.91
C LEU A 206 11.12 1.99 -7.15
N TYR A 207 11.45 2.72 -8.22
CA TYR A 207 12.05 2.16 -9.42
C TYR A 207 13.44 1.58 -9.14
N GLY A 208 14.25 2.25 -8.31
CA GLY A 208 15.57 1.81 -7.89
C GLY A 208 15.53 0.51 -7.08
N LEU A 209 14.58 0.42 -6.14
CA LEU A 209 14.32 -0.78 -5.36
C LEU A 209 13.92 -1.98 -6.22
N VAL A 210 13.04 -1.76 -7.20
CA VAL A 210 12.61 -2.79 -8.16
C VAL A 210 13.76 -3.26 -9.04
N THR A 211 14.53 -2.32 -9.60
CA THR A 211 15.62 -2.63 -10.53
C THR A 211 16.83 -3.26 -9.87
N GLY A 212 17.03 -3.07 -8.57
CA GLY A 212 18.23 -3.54 -7.88
C GLY A 212 19.29 -2.45 -7.68
N THR A 213 19.09 -1.27 -8.27
CA THR A 213 20.08 -0.18 -8.24
C THR A 213 20.20 0.45 -6.85
N GLU A 214 19.09 0.55 -6.12
CA GLU A 214 19.10 1.06 -4.76
C GLU A 214 19.40 -0.06 -3.75
N PRO A 215 20.37 0.15 -2.83
CA PRO A 215 20.65 -0.79 -1.77
C PRO A 215 19.45 -0.91 -0.84
N TRP A 216 19.11 -2.14 -0.48
CA TRP A 216 17.97 -2.42 0.38
C TRP A 216 18.42 -3.28 1.56
N GLU A 217 18.15 -2.77 2.76
CA GLU A 217 18.46 -3.45 4.01
C GLU A 217 17.28 -3.37 4.98
N LEU A 218 17.12 -4.44 5.76
CA LEU A 218 16.09 -4.52 6.78
C LEU A 218 16.52 -3.78 8.05
N PRO A 219 15.67 -2.88 8.59
CA PRO A 219 15.94 -2.26 9.89
C PRO A 219 16.08 -3.29 11.00
N LYS A 220 17.08 -3.09 11.86
CA LYS A 220 17.26 -3.92 13.05
C LYS A 220 16.12 -3.67 14.05
N ARG A 221 15.38 -4.72 14.39
CA ARG A 221 14.33 -4.67 15.41
C ARG A 221 14.95 -4.59 16.80
N ARG A 222 14.38 -3.75 17.68
CA ARG A 222 14.72 -3.80 19.11
C ARG A 222 14.29 -5.14 19.69
N LYS A 223 15.23 -5.87 20.31
CA LYS A 223 14.93 -7.08 21.06
C LYS A 223 13.99 -6.72 22.22
N ARG A 224 12.89 -7.46 22.38
CA ARG A 224 12.17 -7.47 23.66
C ARG A 224 13.08 -8.17 24.65
N LEU A 225 13.13 -7.69 25.89
CA LEU A 225 13.72 -8.47 26.98
C LEU A 225 12.90 -9.77 27.01
N ALA A 226 13.56 -10.92 26.87
CA ALA A 226 12.88 -12.19 27.03
C ALA A 226 12.26 -12.16 28.42
N GLU A 227 10.95 -12.32 28.51
CA GLU A 227 10.36 -12.74 29.76
C GLU A 227 10.98 -14.12 30.01
N ASN A 228 11.64 -14.29 31.16
CA ASN A 228 12.20 -15.57 31.57
C ASN A 228 11.02 -16.50 31.85
N THR A 229 10.35 -16.99 30.80
CA THR A 229 9.38 -18.06 30.90
C THR A 229 10.20 -19.31 31.17
N THR A 230 10.46 -19.56 32.45
CA THR A 230 10.90 -20.87 32.91
C THR A 230 9.79 -21.84 32.54
N ASN A 231 9.92 -22.48 31.39
CA ASN A 231 9.03 -23.54 30.94
C ASN A 231 9.23 -24.74 31.88
N ASN A 232 8.67 -24.67 33.09
CA ASN A 232 8.59 -25.81 33.97
C ASN A 232 7.56 -26.76 33.37
N ALA A 233 7.96 -28.01 33.13
CA ALA A 233 7.12 -29.03 32.52
C ALA A 233 5.85 -29.39 33.32
N LEU A 234 5.72 -28.87 34.55
CA LEU A 234 4.58 -29.05 35.46
C LEU A 234 4.01 -27.68 35.84
N ASP A 235 3.58 -26.91 34.85
CA ASP A 235 2.92 -25.65 35.10
C ASP A 235 1.53 -25.87 35.73
N ALA A 236 1.08 -24.95 36.59
CA ALA A 236 -0.19 -25.11 37.30
C ALA A 236 -1.39 -25.22 36.34
N GLU A 237 -1.32 -24.56 35.19
CA GLU A 237 -2.33 -24.66 34.12
C GLU A 237 -2.38 -26.05 33.49
N PHE A 238 -1.23 -26.72 33.33
CA PHE A 238 -1.16 -28.08 32.78
C PHE A 238 -1.85 -29.10 33.70
N LEU A 239 -1.72 -28.94 35.03
CA LEU A 239 -2.39 -29.82 36.00
C LEU A 239 -3.92 -29.62 36.02
N VAL A 240 -4.40 -28.40 35.78
CA VAL A 240 -5.84 -28.08 35.81
C VAL A 240 -6.54 -28.41 34.49
N PHE A 241 -5.93 -28.08 33.36
CA PHE A 241 -6.55 -28.17 32.04
C PHE A 241 -6.06 -29.36 31.21
N GLY A 242 -5.01 -30.06 31.66
CA GLY A 242 -4.40 -31.17 30.94
C GLY A 242 -3.53 -30.73 29.76
N PRO A 243 -3.10 -31.68 28.90
CA PRO A 243 -2.26 -31.38 27.74
C PRO A 243 -3.03 -30.53 26.72
N GLU A 244 -2.55 -29.31 26.50
CA GLU A 244 -3.10 -28.43 25.48
C GLU A 244 -2.86 -29.02 24.08
N LYS A 245 -3.81 -28.79 23.16
CA LYS A 245 -3.59 -29.10 21.74
C LYS A 245 -2.32 -28.38 21.28
N GLY A 246 -1.34 -29.13 20.78
CA GLY A 246 -0.09 -28.58 20.28
C GLY A 246 -0.28 -27.54 19.17
N HIS A 247 0.81 -26.98 18.66
CA HIS A 247 0.76 -25.93 17.63
C HIS A 247 -0.11 -26.32 16.42
N THR A 248 -1.35 -25.82 16.39
CA THR A 248 -2.26 -26.00 15.26
C THR A 248 -2.05 -24.89 14.22
N PHE A 249 -2.26 -25.23 12.95
CA PHE A 249 -2.22 -24.25 11.86
C PHE A 249 -3.41 -23.26 11.88
N GLY A 250 -4.31 -23.35 12.86
CA GLY A 250 -5.44 -22.43 13.05
C GLY A 250 -5.00 -20.96 13.18
N SER A 251 -3.85 -20.71 13.79
CA SER A 251 -3.25 -19.36 13.89
C SER A 251 -2.87 -18.77 12.51
N TYR A 252 -2.62 -19.62 11.51
CA TYR A 252 -2.19 -19.26 10.17
C TYR A 252 -3.32 -19.27 9.13
N VAL A 253 -4.59 -19.37 9.53
CA VAL A 253 -5.76 -19.27 8.62
C VAL A 253 -5.73 -17.98 7.79
N ARG A 254 -5.13 -16.91 8.32
CA ARG A 254 -4.98 -15.62 7.63
C ARG A 254 -3.65 -15.46 6.89
N GLY A 255 -2.90 -16.55 6.71
CA GLY A 255 -1.59 -16.62 6.08
C GLY A 255 -0.50 -17.02 7.07
N ARG A 256 0.66 -17.43 6.54
CA ARG A 256 1.87 -17.72 7.32
C ARG A 256 2.83 -16.51 7.25
N PRO A 257 3.53 -16.15 8.34
CA PRO A 257 4.57 -15.14 8.29
C PRO A 257 5.75 -15.64 7.46
N HIS A 258 6.26 -14.78 6.58
CA HIS A 258 7.46 -15.05 5.78
C HIS A 258 8.66 -14.29 6.32
N THR A 259 9.86 -14.87 6.23
CA THR A 259 11.07 -14.08 6.44
C THR A 259 11.18 -13.03 5.33
N ILE A 260 11.12 -11.75 5.70
CA ILE A 260 11.18 -10.66 4.72
C ILE A 260 12.54 -10.72 4.03
N THR A 261 12.53 -10.82 2.70
CA THR A 261 13.73 -10.86 1.86
C THR A 261 13.48 -9.99 0.63
N ARG A 262 14.55 -9.56 -0.04
CA ARG A 262 14.43 -8.72 -1.25
C ARG A 262 13.56 -9.41 -2.30
N LYS A 263 13.76 -10.72 -2.51
CA LYS A 263 12.99 -11.55 -3.44
C LYS A 263 11.48 -11.50 -3.19
N ILE A 264 11.05 -11.44 -1.94
CA ILE A 264 9.63 -11.31 -1.56
C ILE A 264 9.12 -9.87 -1.73
N MET A 265 9.99 -8.88 -1.50
CA MET A 265 9.65 -7.46 -1.66
C MET A 265 9.52 -7.03 -3.12
N THR A 266 10.38 -7.53 -4.02
CA THR A 266 10.38 -7.20 -5.46
C THR A 266 9.00 -7.33 -6.12
N PRO A 267 8.25 -8.45 -5.99
CA PRO A 267 6.91 -8.53 -6.59
C PRO A 267 5.91 -7.55 -5.96
N LEU A 268 6.04 -7.22 -4.67
CA LEU A 268 5.18 -6.22 -4.03
C LEU A 268 5.48 -4.82 -4.57
N TRP A 269 6.76 -4.45 -4.67
CA TRP A 269 7.16 -3.19 -5.28
C TRP A 269 6.75 -3.11 -6.75
N ASN A 270 6.85 -4.21 -7.51
CA ASN A 270 6.39 -4.27 -8.90
C ASN A 270 4.90 -3.97 -9.02
N ARG A 271 4.05 -4.53 -8.15
CA ARG A 271 2.60 -4.21 -8.16
C ARG A 271 2.35 -2.75 -7.85
N VAL A 272 3.06 -2.20 -6.86
CA VAL A 272 2.93 -0.78 -6.51
C VAL A 272 3.38 0.08 -7.69
N LEU A 273 4.55 -0.18 -8.27
CA LEU A 273 5.11 0.54 -9.41
C LEU A 273 4.19 0.46 -10.62
N ALA A 274 3.63 -0.71 -10.90
CA ALA A 274 2.60 -0.91 -11.89
C ALA A 274 1.41 0.02 -11.62
N SER A 275 0.88 0.07 -10.40
CA SER A 275 -0.23 0.98 -10.07
C SER A 275 0.14 2.49 -9.96
N THR A 276 1.39 2.88 -10.17
CA THR A 276 1.84 4.28 -10.12
C THR A 276 1.94 4.89 -11.53
N PRO A 277 1.08 5.88 -11.86
CA PRO A 277 1.28 6.68 -13.05
C PRO A 277 2.32 7.77 -12.77
N ARG A 278 2.97 8.20 -13.84
CA ARG A 278 3.86 9.35 -13.89
C ARG A 278 3.31 10.30 -14.94
N MET A 279 3.14 11.56 -14.56
CA MET A 279 2.62 12.60 -15.45
C MET A 279 3.71 13.60 -15.75
N ARG A 280 3.89 13.93 -17.02
CA ARG A 280 4.75 15.03 -17.47
C ARG A 280 3.98 15.85 -18.48
N GLN A 281 4.15 17.16 -18.42
CA GLN A 281 3.64 18.05 -19.44
C GLN A 281 4.69 18.19 -20.52
N ASP A 282 4.30 17.97 -21.77
CA ASP A 282 5.17 18.28 -22.91
C ASP A 282 5.28 19.79 -23.05
N THR A 283 6.50 20.30 -23.11
CA THR A 283 6.78 21.73 -23.30
C THR A 283 6.35 22.23 -24.67
N GLU A 284 6.46 21.39 -25.71
CA GLU A 284 6.16 21.76 -27.10
C GLU A 284 4.66 21.73 -27.40
N THR A 285 3.93 20.72 -26.92
CA THR A 285 2.50 20.53 -27.27
C THR A 285 1.55 21.01 -26.19
N GLY A 286 2.05 21.29 -24.98
CA GLY A 286 1.23 21.59 -23.81
C GLY A 286 0.37 20.42 -23.32
N LYS A 287 0.44 19.24 -23.97
CA LYS A 287 -0.35 18.05 -23.64
C LYS A 287 0.27 17.30 -22.48
N TRP A 288 -0.59 16.65 -21.70
CA TRP A 288 -0.17 15.80 -20.60
C TRP A 288 0.08 14.38 -21.10
N LYS A 289 1.34 13.92 -20.99
CA LYS A 289 1.70 12.52 -21.23
C LYS A 289 1.72 11.76 -19.91
N VAL A 290 0.99 10.66 -19.86
CA VAL A 290 0.95 9.75 -18.72
C VAL A 290 1.70 8.47 -19.07
N SER A 291 2.81 8.25 -18.38
CA SER A 291 3.55 6.99 -18.43
C SER A 291 3.31 6.20 -17.16
N TRP A 292 3.60 4.92 -17.24
CA TRP A 292 3.18 3.94 -16.26
C TRP A 292 4.39 3.09 -15.92
N GLY A 293 4.64 2.88 -14.62
CA GLY A 293 5.83 2.17 -14.16
C GLY A 293 5.81 0.70 -14.56
N MET A 294 6.41 0.37 -15.70
CA MET A 294 6.81 -0.99 -16.01
C MET A 294 8.34 -1.02 -15.96
N PRO A 295 8.95 -1.84 -15.10
CA PRO A 295 10.35 -2.17 -15.32
C PRO A 295 10.44 -2.85 -16.68
N ILE A 296 11.44 -2.49 -17.48
CA ILE A 296 11.84 -3.31 -18.63
C ILE A 296 12.35 -4.59 -18.00
N VAL A 297 11.46 -5.57 -17.82
CA VAL A 297 11.88 -6.92 -17.46
C VAL A 297 12.61 -7.39 -18.70
N LYS A 298 13.94 -7.30 -18.70
CA LYS A 298 14.74 -8.12 -19.62
C LYS A 298 14.24 -9.54 -19.34
N ALA A 299 13.57 -10.14 -20.33
CA ALA A 299 13.14 -11.52 -20.20
C ALA A 299 14.35 -12.30 -19.67
N PRO A 300 14.19 -13.19 -18.67
CA PRO A 300 15.30 -14.03 -18.27
C PRO A 300 15.85 -14.62 -19.57
N SER A 301 17.10 -14.31 -19.88
CA SER A 301 17.76 -14.90 -21.02
C SER A 301 17.84 -16.37 -20.67
N PHE A 302 16.85 -17.16 -21.12
CA PHE A 302 17.07 -18.58 -21.27
C PHE A 302 18.26 -18.63 -22.21
N ARG A 303 19.45 -18.92 -21.67
CA ARG A 303 20.61 -19.21 -22.50
C ARG A 303 20.13 -20.35 -23.38
N LYS A 304 19.89 -20.07 -24.66
CA LYS A 304 19.79 -21.15 -25.64
C LYS A 304 21.14 -21.86 -25.48
N MET A 305 21.12 -23.11 -25.01
CA MET A 305 22.34 -23.93 -25.04
C MET A 305 22.80 -23.92 -26.50
N ASP A 306 24.04 -23.52 -26.74
CA ASP A 306 24.64 -23.66 -28.07
C ASP A 306 24.54 -25.15 -28.44
N SER A 307 23.95 -25.45 -29.59
CA SER A 307 23.63 -26.84 -29.98
C SER A 307 24.85 -27.74 -30.03
N GLU A 308 26.02 -27.15 -30.28
CA GLU A 308 27.31 -27.84 -30.35
C GLU A 308 27.83 -28.27 -28.96
N LEU A 309 27.59 -27.47 -27.91
CA LEU A 309 27.94 -27.84 -26.53
C LEU A 309 26.93 -28.81 -25.90
N ALA A 310 25.68 -28.80 -26.36
CA ALA A 310 24.63 -29.71 -25.90
C ALA A 310 24.84 -31.17 -26.36
N ALA A 311 25.61 -31.40 -27.43
CA ALA A 311 25.89 -32.74 -27.94
C ALA A 311 27.03 -33.46 -27.19
N ALA A 312 27.89 -32.72 -26.50
CA ALA A 312 29.14 -33.25 -25.92
C ALA A 312 29.11 -33.46 -24.40
N VAL A 313 28.03 -33.08 -23.71
CA VAL A 313 27.96 -33.10 -22.23
C VAL A 313 26.67 -33.80 -21.80
N SER A 314 26.78 -34.87 -21.02
CA SER A 314 25.60 -35.51 -20.40
C SER A 314 24.92 -34.49 -19.49
N PHE A 315 23.60 -34.46 -19.50
CA PHE A 315 22.75 -33.39 -18.95
C PHE A 315 23.05 -32.97 -17.48
N PHE A 316 23.79 -33.77 -16.72
CA PHE A 316 24.12 -33.54 -15.31
C PHE A 316 25.62 -33.42 -14.98
N ASP A 317 26.53 -33.55 -15.94
CA ASP A 317 27.97 -33.62 -15.66
C ASP A 317 28.56 -32.29 -15.16
N CYS A 318 27.89 -31.16 -15.39
CA CYS A 318 28.35 -29.84 -14.94
C CYS A 318 27.70 -29.37 -13.64
N ILE A 319 26.92 -30.19 -12.93
CA ILE A 319 26.15 -29.76 -11.76
C ILE A 319 26.67 -30.44 -10.49
N ASP A 320 27.07 -29.62 -9.52
CA ASP A 320 27.59 -30.07 -8.23
C ASP A 320 26.47 -30.78 -7.43
N PRO A 321 26.58 -32.08 -7.07
CA PRO A 321 25.46 -32.88 -6.58
C PRO A 321 24.93 -32.45 -5.20
N LYS A 322 25.70 -31.67 -4.45
CA LYS A 322 25.29 -31.17 -3.12
C LYS A 322 24.59 -29.82 -3.15
N ASN A 323 24.95 -28.94 -4.09
CA ASN A 323 24.54 -27.53 -4.08
C ASN A 323 23.74 -27.12 -5.33
N GLY A 324 23.72 -27.94 -6.38
CA GLY A 324 23.03 -27.63 -7.64
C GLY A 324 23.65 -26.48 -8.43
N ASN A 325 24.85 -26.05 -8.07
CA ASN A 325 25.59 -25.00 -8.78
C ASN A 325 26.39 -25.60 -9.93
N MET A 326 26.56 -24.83 -11.01
CA MET A 326 27.38 -25.26 -12.15
C MET A 326 28.87 -25.12 -11.83
N LEU A 327 29.66 -26.17 -12.06
CA LEU A 327 31.13 -26.09 -11.98
C LEU A 327 31.63 -25.22 -13.15
N GLN A 328 32.35 -24.13 -12.85
CA GLN A 328 32.98 -23.34 -13.91
C GLN A 328 34.18 -24.13 -14.47
N PRO A 329 34.38 -24.16 -15.79
CA PRO A 329 35.58 -24.76 -16.37
C PRO A 329 36.80 -23.96 -15.88
N GLN A 330 37.79 -24.66 -15.32
CA GLN A 330 39.11 -24.07 -15.10
C GLN A 330 39.71 -23.83 -16.49
N GLY A 331 40.18 -22.60 -16.71
CA GLY A 331 40.68 -22.14 -18.01
C GLY A 331 41.99 -22.80 -18.45
#